data_AF-A0A9E3IV84-F1
#
_entry.id   AF-A0A9E3IV84-F1
#
_cell.length_a   1.000
_cell.length_b   1.000
_cell.length_c   1.000
_cell.angle_alpha   90.00
_cell.angle_beta   90.00
_cell.angle_gamma   90.00
#
_symmetry.space_group_name_H-M   'P 1'
#
loop_
_entity.id
_entity.type
_entity.pdbx_description
1 polymer ?
#
loop_
_entity_poly.entity_id
_entity_poly.type
_entity_poly.pdbx_seq_one_letter_code
_entity_poly.pdbx_strand_id
1 'polypeptide(L)'
;MEMALREKLCAEDPGLLTSLMLQWASRDFPAAYEWTKTQAAGPWRNDIFARLAYLQAKADPLAGARIVVTEIPPGPARDEATLSVLHQWVLHDSEAASVWAESIPEGPVHQRAVAEIAGLKKISATPGQ
;
A
#
# COMPACT_ATOMS: atom_id res chain seq x y z
N MET A 1 24.36 -0.20 -18.47
CA MET A 1 24.87 1.03 -17.81
C MET A 1 23.92 1.58 -16.75
N GLU A 2 22.59 1.60 -16.95
CA GLU A 2 21.65 2.13 -15.95
C GLU A 2 21.62 1.38 -14.60
N MET A 3 21.80 0.06 -14.59
CA MET A 3 21.71 -0.74 -13.35
C MET A 3 22.77 -0.37 -12.30
N ALA A 4 24.01 -0.07 -12.73
CA ALA A 4 25.12 0.26 -11.84
C ALA A 4 24.98 1.66 -11.20
N LEU A 5 24.30 2.59 -11.88
CA LEU A 5 24.02 3.92 -11.33
C LEU A 5 22.89 3.87 -10.29
N ARG A 6 21.91 2.99 -10.52
CA ARG A 6 20.78 2.73 -9.60
C ARG A 6 21.23 2.05 -8.30
N GLU A 7 22.19 1.14 -8.38
CA GLU A 7 22.77 0.45 -7.21
C GLU A 7 23.54 1.43 -6.30
N LYS A 8 24.30 2.37 -6.88
CA LYS A 8 24.96 3.45 -6.12
C LYS A 8 23.97 4.37 -5.43
N LEU A 9 22.89 4.77 -6.11
CA LEU A 9 21.82 5.60 -5.52
C LEU A 9 21.15 4.92 -4.31
N CYS A 10 21.02 3.58 -4.32
CA CYS A 10 20.48 2.81 -3.19
C CYS A 10 21.38 2.85 -1.94
N ALA A 11 22.70 2.90 -2.13
CA ALA A 11 23.65 2.89 -1.03
C ALA A 11 23.84 4.28 -0.40
N GLU A 12 23.57 5.36 -1.14
CA GLU A 12 23.85 6.73 -0.70
C GLU A 12 22.64 7.43 -0.05
N ASP A 13 21.41 7.22 -0.55
CA ASP A 13 20.20 7.85 0.03
C ASP A 13 18.92 6.98 -0.20
N PRO A 14 18.49 6.22 0.83
CA PRO A 14 17.27 5.42 0.75
C PRO A 14 16.00 6.23 0.45
N GLY A 15 15.93 7.49 0.89
CA GLY A 15 14.76 8.36 0.68
C GLY A 15 14.65 8.86 -0.76
N LEU A 16 15.79 9.17 -1.39
CA LEU A 16 15.86 9.49 -2.81
C LEU A 16 15.43 8.30 -3.67
N LEU A 17 15.90 7.09 -3.33
CA LEU A 17 15.52 5.88 -4.05
C LEU A 17 14.02 5.62 -3.96
N THR A 18 13.41 5.76 -2.78
CA THR A 18 11.96 5.63 -2.62
C THR A 18 11.19 6.63 -3.49
N SER A 19 11.65 7.88 -3.55
CA SER A 19 11.03 8.92 -4.38
C SER A 19 11.15 8.60 -5.88
N LEU A 20 12.31 8.10 -6.32
CA LEU A 20 12.54 7.65 -7.69
C LEU A 20 11.66 6.45 -8.04
N MET A 21 11.53 5.48 -7.13
CA MET A 21 10.68 4.30 -7.32
C MET A 21 9.22 4.68 -7.51
N LEU A 22 8.70 5.63 -6.73
CA LEU A 22 7.34 6.13 -6.90
C LEU A 22 7.15 6.85 -8.23
N GLN A 23 8.13 7.66 -8.65
CA GLN A 23 8.08 8.30 -9.97
C GLN A 23 8.13 7.26 -11.09
N TRP A 24 8.95 6.23 -10.97
CA TRP A 24 8.99 5.15 -11.95
C TRP A 24 7.66 4.40 -12.01
N ALA A 25 7.11 4.00 -10.87
CA ALA A 25 5.83 3.30 -10.81
C ALA A 25 4.66 4.11 -11.39
N SER A 26 4.71 5.45 -11.29
CA SER A 26 3.72 6.32 -11.90
C SER A 26 3.73 6.32 -13.43
N ARG A 27 4.87 5.94 -14.05
CA ARG A 27 5.06 5.86 -15.51
C ARG A 27 4.96 4.44 -16.05
N ASP A 28 5.53 3.49 -15.31
CA ASP A 28 5.61 2.08 -15.65
C ASP A 28 5.54 1.24 -14.36
N PHE A 29 4.30 1.04 -13.89
CA PHE A 29 4.03 0.27 -12.69
C PHE A 29 4.52 -1.18 -12.79
N PRO A 30 4.26 -1.93 -13.89
CA PRO A 30 4.72 -3.32 -14.00
C PRO A 30 6.24 -3.46 -13.85
N ALA A 31 7.02 -2.59 -14.49
CA ALA A 31 8.48 -2.67 -14.42
C ALA A 31 9.00 -2.33 -13.01
N ALA A 32 8.44 -1.31 -12.36
CA ALA A 32 8.80 -0.94 -10.99
C ALA A 32 8.46 -2.04 -9.96
N TYR A 33 7.29 -2.68 -10.14
CA TYR A 33 6.85 -3.79 -9.31
C TYR A 33 7.77 -5.01 -9.43
N GLU A 34 8.06 -5.44 -10.66
CA GLU A 34 8.96 -6.58 -10.90
C GLU A 34 10.38 -6.32 -10.41
N TRP A 35 10.89 -5.09 -10.60
CA TRP A 35 12.20 -4.74 -10.05
C TRP A 35 12.20 -4.75 -8.51
N THR A 36 11.12 -4.33 -7.86
CA THR A 36 11.02 -4.38 -6.39
C THR A 36 11.07 -5.83 -5.88
N LYS A 37 10.48 -6.78 -6.62
CA LYS A 37 10.55 -8.21 -6.30
C LYS A 37 11.97 -8.78 -6.36
N THR A 38 12.86 -8.23 -7.19
CA THR A 38 14.26 -8.69 -7.25
C THR A 38 15.11 -8.17 -6.10
N GLN A 39 14.59 -7.24 -5.29
CA GLN A 39 15.34 -6.67 -4.17
C GLN A 39 15.39 -7.62 -2.97
N ALA A 40 16.45 -7.48 -2.17
CA ALA A 40 16.61 -8.25 -0.95
C ALA A 40 15.41 -8.08 -0.02
N ALA A 41 14.94 -9.19 0.55
CA ALA A 41 13.87 -9.15 1.53
C ALA A 41 14.30 -8.32 2.75
N GLY A 42 13.47 -7.37 3.16
CA GLY A 42 13.78 -6.52 4.29
C GLY A 42 12.84 -5.32 4.40
N PRO A 43 13.04 -4.49 5.45
CA PRO A 43 12.17 -3.36 5.76
C PRO A 43 12.01 -2.38 4.59
N TRP A 44 13.09 -2.07 3.89
CA TRP A 44 13.06 -1.15 2.75
C TRP A 44 12.20 -1.69 1.60
N ARG A 45 12.36 -2.96 1.22
CA ARG A 45 11.52 -3.58 0.17
C ARG A 45 10.04 -3.57 0.55
N ASN A 46 9.74 -3.84 1.82
CA ASN A 46 8.37 -3.82 2.35
C ASN A 46 7.76 -2.42 2.28
N ASP A 47 8.53 -1.37 2.59
CA ASP A 47 8.10 0.02 2.44
C ASP A 47 7.79 0.38 0.97
N ILE A 48 8.64 -0.06 0.02
CA ILE A 48 8.36 0.15 -1.41
C ILE A 48 7.07 -0.56 -1.82
N PHE A 49 6.86 -1.83 -1.43
CA PHE A 49 5.61 -2.54 -1.73
C PHE A 49 4.39 -1.88 -1.10
N ALA A 50 4.49 -1.36 0.14
CA ALA A 50 3.40 -0.63 0.77
C ALA A 50 3.00 0.61 -0.04
N ARG A 51 3.99 1.33 -0.58
CA ARG A 51 3.78 2.51 -1.43
C ARG A 51 3.21 2.15 -2.80
N LEU A 52 3.69 1.07 -3.41
CA LEU A 52 3.14 0.55 -4.67
C LEU A 52 1.70 0.09 -4.48
N ALA A 53 1.39 -0.60 -3.39
CA ALA A 53 0.04 -1.01 -3.04
C ALA A 53 -0.90 0.20 -2.88
N TYR A 54 -0.44 1.23 -2.15
CA TYR A 54 -1.20 2.47 -2.00
C TYR A 54 -1.43 3.19 -3.33
N LEU A 55 -0.40 3.27 -4.19
CA LEU A 55 -0.53 3.87 -5.53
C LEU A 55 -1.55 3.10 -6.38
N GLN A 56 -1.46 1.77 -6.37
CA GLN A 56 -2.38 0.92 -7.11
C GLN A 56 -3.81 1.04 -6.59
N ALA A 57 -3.98 1.15 -5.26
CA ALA A 57 -5.29 1.26 -4.63
C ALA A 57 -6.10 2.49 -5.03
N LYS A 58 -5.44 3.56 -5.52
CA LYS A 58 -6.11 4.75 -6.07
C LYS A 58 -6.86 4.50 -7.38
N ALA A 59 -6.49 3.44 -8.11
CA ALA A 59 -7.11 3.07 -9.37
C ALA A 59 -7.87 1.74 -9.26
N ASP A 60 -7.28 0.77 -8.57
CA ASP A 60 -7.83 -0.55 -8.30
C ASP A 60 -7.49 -0.95 -6.85
N PRO A 61 -8.40 -0.67 -5.90
CA PRO A 61 -8.23 -1.03 -4.49
C PRO A 61 -7.95 -2.52 -4.26
N LEU A 62 -8.58 -3.40 -5.03
CA LEU A 62 -8.39 -4.85 -4.92
C LEU A 62 -6.98 -5.25 -5.35
N ALA A 63 -6.45 -4.64 -6.41
CA ALA A 63 -5.06 -4.85 -6.81
C ALA A 63 -4.07 -4.35 -5.75
N GLY A 64 -4.33 -3.19 -5.13
CA GLY A 64 -3.52 -2.70 -4.01
C GLY A 64 -3.54 -3.67 -2.82
N ALA A 65 -4.72 -4.14 -2.43
CA ALA A 65 -4.88 -5.11 -1.33
C ALA A 65 -4.14 -6.43 -1.60
N ARG A 66 -4.21 -6.92 -2.84
CA ARG A 66 -3.48 -8.13 -3.25
C ARG A 66 -1.98 -7.97 -3.03
N ILE A 67 -1.38 -6.83 -3.42
CA ILE A 67 0.05 -6.57 -3.21
C ILE A 67 0.42 -6.64 -1.72
N VAL A 68 -0.39 -6.04 -0.84
CA VAL A 68 -0.14 -6.08 0.61
C VAL A 68 -0.11 -7.52 1.13
N VAL A 69 -1.07 -8.34 0.69
CA VAL A 69 -1.20 -9.73 1.15
C VAL A 69 -0.12 -10.64 0.57
N THR A 70 0.32 -10.41 -0.68
CA THR A 70 1.28 -11.29 -1.37
C THR A 70 2.74 -10.92 -1.13
N GLU A 71 3.08 -9.63 -1.08
CA GLU A 71 4.49 -9.19 -1.16
C GLU A 71 5.11 -8.78 0.18
N ILE A 72 4.29 -8.30 1.12
CA ILE A 72 4.76 -7.78 2.41
C ILE A 72 4.53 -8.86 3.46
N PRO A 73 5.52 -9.42 4.18
CA PRO A 73 5.28 -10.43 5.22
C PRO A 73 4.40 -9.92 6.38
N PRO A 74 3.71 -10.79 7.15
CA PRO A 74 2.98 -10.39 8.35
C PRO A 74 3.85 -9.61 9.34
N GLY A 75 3.29 -8.53 9.90
CA GLY A 75 3.98 -7.65 10.84
C GLY A 75 3.63 -6.18 10.62
N PRO A 76 4.26 -5.26 11.37
CA PRO A 76 3.85 -3.85 11.41
C PRO A 76 3.78 -3.14 10.05
N ALA A 77 4.68 -3.48 9.12
CA ALA A 77 4.67 -2.90 7.78
C ALA A 77 3.44 -3.34 6.95
N ARG A 78 3.02 -4.61 7.05
CA ARG A 78 1.79 -5.10 6.40
C ARG A 78 0.57 -4.46 7.03
N ASP A 79 0.57 -4.32 8.36
CA ASP A 79 -0.53 -3.74 9.12
C ASP A 79 -0.82 -2.30 8.69
N GLU A 80 0.21 -1.46 8.63
CA GLU A 80 0.09 -0.06 8.18
C GLU A 80 -0.25 0.05 6.68
N ALA A 81 0.30 -0.83 5.84
CA ALA A 81 -0.06 -0.88 4.42
C ALA A 81 -1.53 -1.30 4.21
N THR A 82 -2.03 -2.23 5.03
CA THR A 82 -3.43 -2.70 5.01
C THR A 82 -4.36 -1.53 5.29
N LEU A 83 -4.13 -0.77 6.36
CA LEU A 83 -4.93 0.41 6.70
C LEU A 83 -4.83 1.49 5.62
N SER A 84 -3.64 1.72 5.06
CA SER A 84 -3.44 2.70 3.99
C SER A 84 -4.24 2.37 2.72
N VAL A 85 -4.24 1.10 2.31
CA VAL A 85 -5.05 0.62 1.18
C VAL A 85 -6.53 0.68 1.52
N LEU A 86 -6.92 0.29 2.73
CA LEU A 86 -8.31 0.33 3.18
C LEU A 86 -8.87 1.74 3.10
N HIS A 87 -8.11 2.72 3.57
CA HIS A 87 -8.49 4.12 3.50
C HIS A 87 -8.74 4.57 2.06
N GLN A 88 -7.87 4.20 1.10
CA GLN A 88 -8.14 4.48 -0.32
C GLN A 88 -9.40 3.75 -0.79
N TRP A 89 -9.55 2.47 -0.46
CA TRP A 89 -10.70 1.68 -0.87
C TRP A 89 -12.01 2.30 -0.40
N VAL A 90 -12.11 2.73 0.85
CA VAL A 90 -13.34 3.34 1.38
C VAL A 90 -13.76 4.59 0.61
N LEU A 91 -12.80 5.38 0.11
CA LEU A 91 -13.08 6.56 -0.71
C LEU A 91 -13.63 6.21 -2.09
N HIS A 92 -13.33 5.02 -2.61
CA HIS A 92 -13.83 4.53 -3.89
C HIS A 92 -15.14 3.73 -3.74
N ASP A 93 -15.15 2.77 -2.82
CA ASP A 93 -16.25 1.84 -2.56
C ASP A 93 -16.19 1.37 -1.10
N SER A 94 -16.98 2.01 -0.25
CA SER A 94 -17.05 1.69 1.18
C SER A 94 -17.67 0.33 1.47
N GLU A 95 -18.48 -0.22 0.58
CA GLU A 95 -19.13 -1.53 0.77
C GLU A 95 -18.12 -2.65 0.51
N ALA A 96 -17.44 -2.61 -0.65
CA ALA A 96 -16.37 -3.55 -0.96
C ALA A 96 -15.20 -3.47 0.05
N ALA A 97 -14.87 -2.27 0.51
CA ALA A 97 -13.86 -2.09 1.58
C ALA A 97 -14.29 -2.76 2.91
N SER A 98 -15.58 -2.75 3.23
CA SER A 98 -16.11 -3.43 4.42
C SER A 98 -15.94 -4.94 4.33
N VAL A 99 -16.26 -5.52 3.17
CA VAL A 99 -16.08 -6.96 2.91
C VAL A 99 -14.61 -7.34 3.02
N TRP A 100 -13.69 -6.52 2.49
CA TRP A 100 -12.26 -6.80 2.63
C TRP A 100 -11.79 -6.68 4.09
N ALA A 101 -12.26 -5.67 4.83
CA ALA A 101 -11.91 -5.52 6.25
C ALA A 101 -12.34 -6.74 7.09
N GLU A 102 -13.51 -7.31 6.82
CA GLU A 102 -14.00 -8.54 7.46
C GLU A 102 -13.15 -9.77 7.11
N SER A 103 -12.44 -9.76 5.98
CA SER A 103 -11.52 -10.85 5.59
C SER A 103 -10.15 -10.78 6.28
N ILE A 104 -9.84 -9.66 6.94
CA ILE A 104 -8.59 -9.50 7.70
C ILE A 104 -8.67 -10.40 8.94
N PRO A 105 -7.65 -11.24 9.23
CA PRO A 105 -7.64 -12.07 10.43
C PRO A 105 -7.86 -11.26 11.70
N GLU A 106 -8.59 -11.84 12.66
CA GLU A 106 -8.89 -11.19 13.93
C GLU A 106 -7.60 -10.72 14.63
N GLY A 107 -7.60 -9.48 15.08
CA GLY A 107 -6.46 -8.84 15.72
C GLY A 107 -6.54 -7.32 15.71
N PRO A 108 -5.48 -6.63 16.15
CA PRO A 108 -5.45 -5.17 16.24
C PRO A 108 -5.75 -4.47 14.91
N VAL A 109 -5.24 -4.99 13.79
CA VAL A 109 -5.48 -4.40 12.45
C VAL A 109 -6.93 -4.53 12.04
N HIS A 110 -7.53 -5.71 12.22
CA HIS A 110 -8.96 -5.91 11.93
C HIS A 110 -9.84 -4.94 12.73
N GLN A 111 -9.57 -4.80 14.03
CA GLN A 111 -10.30 -3.85 14.89
C GLN A 111 -10.15 -2.40 14.41
N ARG A 112 -8.94 -1.99 14.03
CA ARG A 112 -8.69 -0.64 13.47
C ARG A 112 -9.40 -0.45 12.13
N ALA A 113 -9.33 -1.44 11.24
CA ALA A 113 -9.98 -1.42 9.93
C ALA A 113 -11.50 -1.21 10.06
N VAL A 114 -12.16 -2.03 10.89
CA VAL A 114 -13.61 -1.92 11.14
C VAL A 114 -13.98 -0.56 11.75
N ALA A 115 -13.17 -0.06 12.69
CA ALA A 115 -13.41 1.24 13.32
C ALA A 115 -13.27 2.41 12.32
N GLU A 116 -12.29 2.38 11.43
CA GLU A 116 -12.09 3.41 10.40
C GLU A 116 -13.27 3.49 9.42
N ILE A 117 -13.76 2.34 8.96
CA ILE A 117 -14.94 2.27 8.08
C ILE A 117 -16.17 2.84 8.77
N ALA A 118 -16.40 2.47 10.04
CA ALA A 118 -17.52 2.97 10.82
C ALA A 118 -17.44 4.49 11.04
N GLY A 119 -16.24 5.04 11.18
CA GLY A 119 -16.00 6.48 11.27
C GLY A 119 -16.30 7.21 9.95
N LEU A 120 -15.78 6.70 8.83
CA LEU A 120 -15.93 7.32 7.52
C LEU A 120 -17.39 7.35 7.03
N LYS A 121 -18.15 6.26 7.26
CA LYS A 121 -19.58 6.21 6.93
C LYS A 121 -20.42 7.27 7.68
N LYS A 122 -20.01 7.65 8.89
CA LYS A 122 -20.69 8.72 9.66
C LYS A 122 -20.45 10.11 9.09
N ILE A 123 -19.25 10.36 8.55
CA ILE A 123 -18.89 11.65 7.95
C ILE A 123 -19.70 11.87 6.66
N SER A 124 -19.82 10.85 5.79
CA SER A 124 -20.64 10.94 4.57
C SER A 124 -22.15 11.05 4.83
N ALA A 125 -22.61 10.65 6.02
CA ALA A 125 -24.02 10.66 6.41
C ALA A 125 -24.46 11.96 7.11
N THR A 126 -23.59 12.96 7.25
CA THR A 126 -23.95 14.26 7.85
C THR A 126 -24.32 15.25 6.74
N PRO A 127 -25.60 15.60 6.52
CA PRO A 127 -25.96 16.70 5.63
C PRO A 127 -25.46 18.01 6.25
N GLY A 128 -25.00 18.93 5.40
CA GLY A 128 -24.43 20.21 5.79
C GLY A 128 -25.25 20.94 6.86
N GLN A 129 -24.52 21.54 7.80
CA GLN A 129 -25.01 22.65 8.62
C GLN A 129 -25.46 23.82 7.72
#